data_AF-A0A3P9NNK3-F1
#
_entry.id   AF-A0A3P9NNK3-F1
#
_cell.length_a   1.000
_cell.length_b   1.000
_cell.length_c   1.000
_cell.angle_alpha   90.00
_cell.angle_beta   90.00
_cell.angle_gamma   90.00
#
_symmetry.space_group_name_H-M   'P 1'
#
loop_
_entity.id
_entity.type
_entity.pdbx_description
1 polymer ?
#
loop_
_entity_poly.entity_id
_entity_poly.type
_entity_poly.pdbx_seq_one_letter_code
_entity_poly.pdbx_strand_id
1 'polypeptide(L)'
;MLTTPCLLFLKEIGVEDSRLGYIISHNPFILSENLENLQARVNYLTSRKFSSETVASMVSRAPYLLNFSVKRLDNRLGFFQQQLKLSASNTRNVVARLPRLLCGSLEPVKENLKFLRLRERHLFLEYLGKAQYDPDLPSYISLDRLVSLPDENFCTELAMATLEDFYLFQKTL
;
A
#
# COMPACT_ATOMS: atom_id res chain seq x y z
N MET A 1 5.14 -31.31 27.69
CA MET A 1 4.91 -30.75 26.34
C MET A 1 5.67 -29.45 26.25
N LEU A 2 6.74 -29.38 25.46
CA LEU A 2 7.52 -28.15 25.27
C LEU A 2 6.73 -27.21 24.35
N THR A 3 5.87 -26.36 24.92
CA THR A 3 5.24 -25.27 24.16
C THR A 3 6.34 -24.35 23.62
N THR A 4 6.49 -24.29 22.30
CA THR A 4 7.50 -23.47 21.63
C THR A 4 7.34 -22.00 22.05
N PRO A 5 8.38 -21.31 22.56
CA PRO A 5 8.27 -19.94 23.09
C PRO A 5 7.60 -18.93 22.15
N CYS A 6 7.83 -19.08 20.84
CA CYS A 6 7.21 -18.25 19.81
C CYS A 6 5.67 -18.38 19.75
N LEU A 7 5.12 -19.56 20.07
CA LEU A 7 3.67 -19.77 20.10
C LEU A 7 3.03 -19.06 21.29
N LEU A 8 3.70 -19.09 22.46
CA LEU A 8 3.25 -18.34 23.63
C LEU A 8 3.28 -16.84 23.35
N PHE A 9 4.36 -16.34 22.73
CA PHE A 9 4.45 -14.95 22.29
C PHE A 9 3.30 -14.54 21.37
N LEU A 10 2.96 -15.36 20.36
CA LEU A 10 1.83 -15.06 19.48
C LEU A 10 0.50 -14.96 20.25
N LYS A 11 0.28 -15.83 21.24
CA LYS A 11 -0.90 -15.77 22.11
C LYS A 11 -0.90 -14.52 22.99
N GLU A 12 0.25 -14.16 23.57
CA GLU A 12 0.41 -12.98 24.43
C GLU A 12 0.09 -11.67 23.68
N ILE A 13 0.45 -11.57 22.40
CA ILE A 13 0.09 -10.40 21.59
C ILE A 13 -1.38 -10.43 21.10
N GLY A 14 -2.15 -11.46 21.47
CA GLY A 14 -3.59 -11.57 21.20
C GLY A 14 -3.97 -12.40 19.97
N VAL A 15 -3.05 -13.18 19.38
CA VAL A 15 -3.42 -14.12 18.30
C VAL A 15 -4.22 -15.27 18.88
N GLU A 16 -5.41 -15.51 18.33
CA GLU A 16 -6.26 -16.64 18.73
C GLU A 16 -5.63 -17.98 18.37
N ASP A 17 -5.86 -18.99 19.21
CA ASP A 17 -5.38 -20.36 19.01
C ASP A 17 -5.79 -20.94 17.64
N SER A 18 -7.00 -20.58 17.19
CA SER A 18 -7.57 -20.96 15.89
C SER A 18 -6.71 -20.50 14.70
N ARG A 19 -5.91 -19.44 14.87
CA ARG A 19 -5.07 -18.84 13.82
C ARG A 19 -3.64 -19.37 13.82
N LEU A 20 -3.17 -20.00 14.90
CA LEU A 20 -1.79 -20.47 15.03
C LEU A 20 -1.44 -21.48 13.94
N GLY A 21 -2.32 -22.45 13.66
CA GLY A 21 -2.10 -23.44 12.60
C GLY A 21 -1.93 -22.80 11.22
N TYR A 22 -2.72 -21.77 10.91
CA TYR A 22 -2.58 -21.00 9.67
C TYR A 22 -1.23 -20.28 9.59
N ILE A 23 -0.84 -19.59 10.68
CA ILE A 23 0.43 -18.85 10.72
C ILE A 23 1.62 -19.79 10.52
N ILE A 24 1.67 -20.91 11.24
CA ILE A 24 2.79 -21.86 11.19
C ILE A 24 2.88 -22.55 9.82
N SER A 25 1.74 -23.00 9.26
CA SER A 25 1.73 -23.67 7.95
C SER A 25 2.18 -22.75 6.81
N HIS A 26 1.91 -21.45 6.91
CA HIS A 26 2.28 -20.47 5.89
C HIS A 26 3.62 -19.79 6.16
N ASN A 27 4.10 -19.79 7.40
CA ASN A 27 5.38 -19.23 7.79
C ASN A 27 6.00 -20.04 8.94
N PRO A 28 6.57 -21.22 8.67
CA PRO A 28 7.19 -22.04 9.71
C PRO A 28 8.41 -21.37 10.35
N PHE A 29 9.07 -20.45 9.62
CA PHE A 29 10.27 -19.74 10.08
C PHE A 29 10.03 -18.82 11.28
N ILE A 30 8.78 -18.43 11.55
CA ILE A 30 8.46 -17.63 12.75
C ILE A 30 8.87 -18.34 14.04
N LEU A 31 8.90 -19.68 14.04
CA LEU A 31 9.28 -20.48 15.20
C LEU A 31 10.77 -20.41 15.51
N SER A 32 11.59 -20.00 14.55
CA SER A 32 13.04 -19.83 14.69
C SER A 32 13.47 -18.38 14.89
N GLU A 33 12.53 -17.44 14.93
CA GLU A 33 12.83 -16.02 15.13
C GLU A 33 13.17 -15.72 16.59
N ASN A 34 14.03 -14.73 16.81
CA ASN A 34 14.33 -14.25 18.15
C ASN A 34 13.13 -13.45 18.73
N LEU A 35 12.75 -13.76 19.98
CA LEU A 35 11.60 -13.15 20.64
C LEU A 35 11.75 -11.62 20.86
N GLU A 36 12.95 -11.14 21.15
CA GLU A 36 13.22 -9.70 21.31
C GLU A 36 13.00 -8.96 19.99
N ASN A 37 13.40 -9.58 18.87
CA ASN A 37 13.13 -9.02 17.54
C ASN A 37 11.62 -8.97 17.24
N LEU A 38 10.89 -10.04 17.56
CA LEU A 38 9.42 -10.06 17.40
C LEU A 38 8.76 -8.97 18.26
N GLN A 39 9.15 -8.86 19.53
CA GLN A 39 8.64 -7.84 20.44
C GLN A 39 8.96 -6.42 19.94
N ALA A 40 10.17 -6.17 19.44
CA ALA A 40 10.55 -4.89 18.88
C ALA A 40 9.67 -4.49 17.67
N ARG A 41 9.32 -5.46 16.81
CA ARG A 41 8.45 -5.24 15.64
C ARG A 41 7.01 -4.95 16.06
N VAL A 42 6.49 -5.65 17.09
CA VAL A 42 5.18 -5.36 17.69
C VAL A 42 5.17 -3.98 18.35
N ASN A 43 6.18 -3.64 19.15
CA ASN A 43 6.32 -2.34 19.80
C ASN A 43 6.35 -1.20 18.78
N TYR A 44 7.04 -1.40 17.65
CA TYR A 44 7.03 -0.43 16.56
C TYR A 44 5.62 -0.19 16.02
N LEU A 45 4.85 -1.24 15.71
CA LEU A 45 3.47 -1.11 15.24
C LEU A 45 2.60 -0.37 16.27
N THR A 46 2.71 -0.72 17.54
CA THR A 46 2.01 0.00 18.63
C THR A 46 2.41 1.47 18.70
N SER A 47 3.70 1.80 18.50
CA SER A 47 4.18 3.19 18.44
C SER A 47 3.56 3.99 17.29
N ARG A 48 3.19 3.32 16.19
CA ARG A 48 2.45 3.89 15.05
C ARG A 48 0.93 3.95 15.28
N LYS A 49 0.50 3.76 16.54
CA LYS A 49 -0.88 3.86 17.03
C LYS A 49 -1.83 2.79 16.47
N PHE A 50 -1.30 1.63 16.08
CA PHE A 50 -2.13 0.43 15.93
C PHE A 50 -2.50 -0.10 17.32
N SER A 51 -3.76 -0.47 17.53
CA SER A 51 -4.18 -1.12 18.78
C SER A 51 -3.65 -2.55 18.85
N SER A 52 -3.54 -3.12 20.05
CA SER A 52 -3.09 -4.50 20.24
C SER A 52 -3.96 -5.49 19.48
N GLU A 53 -5.29 -5.29 19.47
CA GLU A 53 -6.25 -6.12 18.72
C GLU A 53 -6.01 -6.01 17.21
N THR A 54 -5.70 -4.79 16.73
CA THR A 54 -5.39 -4.57 15.32
C THR A 54 -4.09 -5.27 14.93
N VAL A 55 -3.05 -5.18 15.77
CA VAL A 55 -1.77 -5.88 15.55
C VAL A 55 -1.99 -7.39 15.50
N ALA A 56 -2.71 -7.97 16.48
CA ALA A 56 -3.05 -9.38 16.51
C ALA A 56 -3.79 -9.83 15.23
N SER A 57 -4.79 -9.04 14.80
CA SER A 57 -5.55 -9.27 13.57
C SER A 57 -4.65 -9.22 12.33
N MET A 58 -3.72 -8.27 12.27
CA MET A 58 -2.79 -8.14 11.16
C MET A 58 -1.83 -9.33 11.07
N VAL A 59 -1.23 -9.74 12.19
CA VAL A 59 -0.34 -10.92 12.27
C VAL A 59 -1.08 -12.19 11.87
N SER A 60 -2.33 -12.35 12.34
CA SER A 60 -3.19 -13.49 12.00
C SER A 60 -3.48 -13.62 10.51
N ARG A 61 -3.50 -12.51 9.76
CA ARG A 61 -3.82 -12.47 8.31
C ARG A 61 -2.61 -12.33 7.41
N ALA A 62 -1.45 -11.93 7.95
CA ALA A 62 -0.18 -11.81 7.25
C ALA A 62 0.94 -12.50 8.07
N PRO A 63 1.10 -13.83 7.93
CA PRO A 63 2.04 -14.63 8.73
C PRO A 63 3.49 -14.14 8.69
N TYR A 64 3.91 -13.49 7.59
CA TYR A 64 5.26 -12.95 7.42
C TYR A 64 5.45 -11.51 7.93
N LEU A 65 4.40 -10.85 8.45
CA LEU A 65 4.45 -9.44 8.84
C LEU A 65 5.58 -9.18 9.84
N LEU A 66 5.71 -10.05 10.84
CA LEU A 66 6.73 -9.91 11.88
C LEU A 66 8.10 -10.43 11.45
N ASN A 67 8.34 -10.84 10.20
CA ASN A 67 9.70 -11.15 9.72
C ASN A 67 10.43 -9.89 9.21
N PHE A 68 9.70 -8.81 8.95
CA PHE A 68 10.30 -7.58 8.43
C PHE A 68 10.87 -6.73 9.55
N SER A 69 12.09 -6.21 9.34
CA SER A 69 12.72 -5.29 10.27
C SER A 69 11.88 -4.03 10.45
N VAL A 70 12.01 -3.39 11.61
CA VAL A 70 11.37 -2.10 11.92
C VAL A 70 11.61 -1.08 10.80
N LYS A 71 12.86 -0.96 10.34
CA LYS A 71 13.23 -0.08 9.21
C LYS A 71 12.42 -0.39 7.94
N ARG A 72 12.24 -1.67 7.60
CA ARG A 72 11.47 -2.06 6.41
C ARG A 72 9.97 -1.81 6.58
N LEU A 73 9.41 -2.05 7.76
CA LEU A 73 8.01 -1.72 8.07
C LEU A 73 7.77 -0.21 7.94
N ASP A 74 8.67 0.60 8.49
CA ASP A 74 8.60 2.06 8.43
C ASP A 74 8.68 2.62 7.02
N ASN A 75 9.67 2.16 6.26
CA ASN A 75 9.79 2.54 4.85
C ASN A 75 8.52 2.20 4.04
N ARG A 76 7.85 1.08 4.35
CA ARG A 76 6.64 0.66 3.63
C ARG A 76 5.41 1.45 4.05
N LEU A 77 5.25 1.73 5.34
CA LEU A 77 4.21 2.64 5.81
C LEU A 77 4.36 4.03 5.16
N GLY A 78 5.60 4.56 5.14
CA GLY A 78 5.92 5.81 4.48
C GLY A 78 5.63 5.79 2.97
N PHE A 79 5.98 4.70 2.28
CA PHE A 79 5.67 4.53 0.86
C PHE A 79 4.17 4.64 0.58
N PHE A 80 3.32 3.87 1.28
CA PHE A 80 1.87 3.92 1.04
C PHE A 80 1.27 5.27 1.42
N GLN A 81 1.74 5.89 2.51
CA GLN A 81 1.28 7.22 2.91
C GLN A 81 1.56 8.26 1.81
N GLN A 82 2.78 8.28 1.28
CA GLN A 82 3.21 9.24 0.27
C GLN A 82 2.57 8.98 -1.09
N GLN A 83 2.62 7.73 -1.58
CA GLN A 83 2.13 7.38 -2.91
C GLN A 83 0.61 7.52 -3.03
N LEU A 84 -0.13 7.26 -1.96
CA LEU A 84 -1.60 7.38 -1.94
C LEU A 84 -2.08 8.73 -1.38
N LYS A 85 -1.16 9.65 -1.04
CA LYS A 85 -1.45 10.97 -0.45
C LYS A 85 -2.40 10.87 0.77
N LEU A 86 -2.22 9.85 1.61
CA LEU A 86 -3.11 9.57 2.75
C LEU A 86 -2.63 10.27 4.03
N SER A 87 -3.57 10.59 4.92
CA SER A 87 -3.23 10.93 6.31
C SER A 87 -2.63 9.72 7.03
N ALA A 88 -1.91 9.95 8.13
CA ALA A 88 -1.36 8.85 8.93
C ALA A 88 -2.46 7.91 9.46
N SER A 89 -3.63 8.44 9.82
CA SER A 89 -4.79 7.65 10.25
C SER A 89 -5.34 6.79 9.12
N ASN A 90 -5.53 7.37 7.93
CA ASN A 90 -6.05 6.64 6.77
C ASN A 90 -5.05 5.57 6.29
N THR A 91 -3.76 5.88 6.32
CA THR A 91 -2.70 4.90 6.02
C THR A 91 -2.78 3.70 6.97
N ARG A 92 -2.93 3.97 8.27
CA ARG A 92 -3.12 2.92 9.29
C ARG A 92 -4.35 2.08 9.00
N ASN A 93 -5.48 2.69 8.65
CA ASN A 93 -6.72 1.99 8.34
C ASN A 93 -6.59 1.07 7.12
N VAL A 94 -5.93 1.54 6.06
CA VAL A 94 -5.67 0.74 4.85
C VAL A 94 -4.77 -0.45 5.18
N VAL A 95 -3.66 -0.20 5.88
CA VAL A 95 -2.70 -1.25 6.25
C VAL A 95 -3.30 -2.25 7.25
N ALA A 96 -4.12 -1.79 8.19
CA ALA A 96 -4.86 -2.66 9.10
C ALA A 96 -5.81 -3.58 8.31
N ARG A 97 -6.49 -3.08 7.27
CA ARG A 97 -7.34 -3.90 6.41
C ARG A 97 -6.54 -4.85 5.52
N LEU A 98 -5.38 -4.42 5.03
CA LEU A 98 -4.56 -5.14 4.06
C LEU A 98 -3.10 -5.32 4.54
N PRO A 99 -2.84 -6.09 5.61
CA PRO A 99 -1.50 -6.18 6.23
C PRO A 99 -0.43 -6.76 5.30
N ARG A 100 -0.83 -7.50 4.26
CA ARG A 100 0.08 -8.07 3.24
C ARG A 100 0.74 -7.00 2.37
N LEU A 101 0.21 -5.78 2.33
CA LEU A 101 0.86 -4.63 1.67
C LEU A 101 2.28 -4.37 2.24
N LEU A 102 2.49 -4.66 3.52
CA LEU A 102 3.80 -4.51 4.15
C LEU A 102 4.77 -5.67 3.84
N CYS A 103 4.28 -6.77 3.27
CA CYS A 103 5.03 -8.02 3.14
C CYS A 103 5.55 -8.28 1.71
N GLY A 104 4.81 -7.83 0.69
CA GLY A 104 5.09 -8.14 -0.72
C GLY A 104 6.14 -7.26 -1.40
N SER A 105 6.42 -7.50 -2.68
CA SER A 105 7.17 -6.55 -3.52
C SER A 105 6.38 -5.25 -3.68
N LEU A 106 7.07 -4.10 -3.75
CA LEU A 106 6.43 -2.83 -4.09
C LEU A 106 6.30 -2.63 -5.61
N GLU A 107 7.04 -3.39 -6.43
CA GLU A 107 7.06 -3.18 -7.89
C GLU A 107 5.66 -3.32 -8.53
N PRO A 108 4.88 -4.40 -8.27
CA PRO A 108 3.53 -4.51 -8.84
C PRO A 108 2.61 -3.36 -8.40
N VAL A 109 2.80 -2.85 -7.17
CA VAL A 109 2.02 -1.72 -6.66
C VAL A 109 2.38 -0.44 -7.43
N LYS A 110 3.67 -0.18 -7.65
CA LYS A 110 4.14 0.99 -8.41
C LYS A 110 3.64 0.94 -9.85
N GLU A 111 3.69 -0.24 -10.49
CA GLU A 111 3.19 -0.44 -11.85
C GLU A 111 1.67 -0.18 -11.93
N ASN A 112 0.90 -0.75 -11.00
CA ASN A 112 -0.54 -0.52 -10.93
C ASN A 112 -0.89 0.96 -10.71
N LEU A 113 -0.13 1.68 -9.88
CA LEU A 113 -0.35 3.12 -9.66
C LEU A 113 -0.05 3.96 -10.92
N LYS A 114 0.98 3.59 -11.70
CA LYS A 114 1.26 4.22 -12.98
C LYS A 114 0.14 3.97 -13.98
N PHE A 115 -0.34 2.73 -14.07
CA PHE A 115 -1.44 2.35 -14.93
C PHE A 115 -2.74 3.09 -14.57
N LEU A 116 -3.06 3.17 -13.27
CA LEU A 116 -4.23 3.90 -12.78
C LEU A 116 -4.16 5.39 -13.20
N ARG A 117 -3.02 6.04 -12.98
CA ARG A 117 -2.83 7.44 -13.40
C ARG A 117 -3.00 7.63 -14.91
N LEU A 118 -2.42 6.74 -15.70
CA LEU A 118 -2.57 6.79 -17.17
C LEU A 118 -4.03 6.63 -17.59
N ARG A 119 -4.75 5.69 -16.98
CA ARG A 119 -6.18 5.46 -17.23
C ARG A 119 -7.00 6.70 -16.86
N GLU A 120 -6.79 7.29 -15.69
CA GLU A 120 -7.50 8.50 -15.25
C GLU A 120 -7.28 9.67 -16.22
N ARG A 121 -6.03 9.89 -16.65
CA ARG A 121 -5.69 10.93 -17.62
C ARG A 121 -6.31 10.69 -18.99
N HIS A 122 -6.27 9.46 -19.48
CA HIS A 122 -6.90 9.07 -20.74
C HIS A 122 -8.41 9.33 -20.70
N LEU A 123 -9.10 8.85 -19.66
CA LEU A 123 -10.54 9.04 -19.50
C LEU A 123 -10.92 10.52 -19.38
N PHE A 124 -10.08 11.33 -18.72
CA PHE A 124 -10.32 12.77 -18.65
C PHE A 124 -10.17 13.45 -20.02
N LEU A 125 -9.15 13.09 -20.79
CA LEU A 125 -9.00 13.60 -22.17
C LEU A 125 -10.14 13.13 -23.07
N GLU A 126 -10.62 11.91 -22.91
CA GLU A 126 -11.78 11.38 -23.64
C GLU A 126 -13.05 12.16 -23.28
N TYR A 127 -13.30 12.39 -22.00
CA TYR A 127 -14.42 13.22 -21.52
C TYR A 127 -14.40 14.64 -22.11
N LEU A 128 -13.21 15.22 -22.30
CA LEU A 128 -13.04 16.54 -22.92
C LEU A 128 -13.06 16.51 -24.47
N GLY A 129 -13.16 15.33 -25.10
CA GLY A 129 -13.05 15.18 -26.55
C GLY A 129 -11.66 15.50 -27.11
N LYS A 130 -10.61 15.35 -26.29
CA LYS A 130 -9.22 15.71 -26.59
C LYS A 130 -8.28 14.50 -26.70
N ALA A 131 -8.78 13.28 -26.52
CA ALA A 131 -7.96 12.07 -26.62
C ALA A 131 -7.55 11.78 -28.08
N GLN A 132 -6.43 12.36 -28.51
CA GLN A 132 -5.81 12.13 -29.82
C GLN A 132 -4.35 11.70 -29.62
N TYR A 133 -4.00 10.50 -30.07
CA TYR A 133 -2.67 9.89 -29.88
C TYR A 133 -1.98 9.52 -31.20
N ASP A 134 -2.57 9.87 -32.33
CA ASP A 134 -1.98 9.72 -33.66
C ASP A 134 -1.05 10.92 -33.94
N PRO A 135 0.27 10.70 -34.16
CA PRO A 135 1.22 11.77 -34.43
C PRO A 135 1.00 12.52 -35.74
N ASP A 136 0.24 11.93 -36.68
CA ASP A 136 -0.02 12.53 -37.99
C ASP A 136 -1.27 13.43 -38.00
N LEU A 137 -2.03 13.46 -36.89
CA LEU A 137 -3.26 14.25 -36.77
C LEU A 137 -3.07 15.53 -35.93
N PRO A 138 -3.83 16.61 -36.23
CA PRO A 138 -3.85 17.80 -35.39
C PRO A 138 -4.24 17.46 -33.94
N SER A 139 -3.69 18.24 -33.00
CA SER A 139 -3.92 18.04 -31.55
C SER A 139 -3.36 16.72 -30.99
N TYR A 140 -2.36 16.13 -31.66
CA TYR A 140 -1.60 14.99 -31.13
C TYR A 140 -1.09 15.21 -29.70
N ILE A 141 -1.37 14.23 -28.84
CA ILE A 141 -0.86 14.12 -27.48
C ILE A 141 0.14 12.96 -27.42
N SER A 142 1.40 13.28 -27.15
CA SER A 142 2.43 12.27 -26.91
C SER A 142 2.14 11.41 -25.68
N LEU A 143 2.23 10.09 -25.84
CA LEU A 143 2.08 9.13 -24.74
C LEU A 143 3.13 9.33 -23.64
N ASP A 144 4.36 9.73 -24.01
CA ASP A 144 5.40 10.02 -23.02
C ASP A 144 5.00 11.22 -22.14
N ARG A 145 4.48 12.28 -22.76
CA ARG A 145 3.97 13.45 -22.01
C ARG A 145 2.76 13.09 -21.16
N LEU A 146 1.87 12.25 -21.68
CA LEU A 146 0.68 11.78 -20.95
C LEU A 146 1.06 11.04 -19.67
N VAL A 147 2.12 10.24 -19.69
CA VAL A 147 2.58 9.46 -18.53
C VAL A 147 3.44 10.29 -17.58
N SER A 148 4.34 11.10 -18.12
CA SER A 148 5.48 11.66 -17.37
C SER A 148 5.23 13.06 -16.79
N LEU A 149 4.32 13.86 -17.37
CA LEU A 149 4.07 15.22 -16.87
C LEU A 149 3.49 15.22 -15.45
N PRO A 150 3.82 16.19 -14.58
CA PRO A 150 3.07 16.48 -13.35
C PRO A 150 1.59 16.76 -13.63
N ASP A 151 0.71 16.57 -12.64
CA ASP A 151 -0.74 16.74 -12.84
C ASP A 151 -1.09 18.17 -13.27
N GLU A 152 -0.41 19.17 -12.71
CA GLU A 152 -0.56 20.58 -13.07
C GLU A 152 -0.27 20.81 -14.56
N ASN A 153 0.88 20.35 -15.04
CA ASN A 153 1.30 20.49 -16.44
C ASN A 153 0.42 19.65 -17.38
N PHE A 154 0.01 18.45 -16.97
CA PHE A 154 -0.94 17.65 -17.74
C PHE A 154 -2.26 18.43 -17.94
N CYS A 155 -2.80 19.03 -16.88
CA CYS A 155 -4.05 19.76 -16.95
C CYS A 155 -3.94 21.01 -17.83
N THR A 156 -2.91 21.83 -17.63
CA THR A 156 -2.74 23.10 -18.35
C THR A 156 -2.27 22.92 -19.78
N GLU A 157 -1.33 22.00 -20.05
CA GLU A 157 -0.67 21.87 -21.35
C GLU A 157 -1.32 20.83 -22.28
N LEU A 158 -1.99 19.82 -21.75
CA LEU A 158 -2.63 18.77 -22.57
C LEU A 158 -4.15 18.83 -22.51
N ALA A 159 -4.71 18.90 -21.31
CA ALA A 159 -6.17 18.91 -21.14
C ALA A 159 -6.81 20.28 -21.41
N MET A 160 -6.04 21.38 -21.31
CA MET A 160 -6.57 22.75 -21.35
C MET A 160 -7.66 22.96 -20.29
N ALA A 161 -7.43 22.42 -19.08
CA ALA A 161 -8.35 22.42 -17.95
C ALA A 161 -7.62 22.82 -16.66
N THR A 162 -8.37 23.10 -15.60
CA THR A 162 -7.77 23.35 -14.28
C THR A 162 -7.43 22.03 -13.58
N LEU A 163 -6.49 22.09 -12.63
CA LEU A 163 -6.21 20.94 -11.76
C LEU A 163 -7.44 20.54 -10.93
N GLU A 164 -8.28 21.52 -10.56
CA GLU A 164 -9.51 21.28 -9.83
C GLU A 164 -10.52 20.49 -10.66
N ASP A 165 -10.69 20.82 -11.94
CA ASP A 165 -11.58 20.06 -12.85
C ASP A 165 -11.15 18.60 -12.94
N PHE A 166 -9.85 18.34 -13.06
CA PHE A 166 -9.32 16.99 -13.11
C PHE A 166 -9.57 16.22 -11.80
N TYR A 167 -9.33 16.85 -10.65
CA TYR A 167 -9.59 16.25 -9.35
C TYR A 167 -11.09 16.03 -9.07
N LEU A 168 -11.98 16.89 -9.60
CA LEU A 168 -13.42 16.66 -9.54
C LEU A 168 -13.83 15.49 -10.43
N PHE A 169 -13.29 15.39 -11.65
CA PHE A 169 -13.52 14.27 -12.55
C PHE A 169 -13.04 12.93 -11.96
N GLN A 170 -11.87 12.90 -11.33
CA GLN A 170 -11.37 11.67 -10.68
C GLN A 170 -12.34 11.11 -9.63
N LYS A 171 -13.17 11.96 -8.99
CA LYS A 171 -14.19 11.52 -8.03
C LYS A 171 -15.42 10.86 -8.70
N THR A 172 -15.56 10.94 -10.02
CA THR A 172 -16.66 10.34 -10.77
C THR A 172 -16.30 8.99 -11.40
N LEU A 173 -15.03 8.57 -11.32
CA LEU A 173 -14.52 7.28 -11.80
C LEU A 173 -14.76 6.15 -10.80
#